data_AF-A0A2M8FFK3-F1
#
_entry.id   AF-A0A2M8FFK3-F1
#
_cell.length_a   1.000
_cell.length_b   1.000
_cell.length_c   1.000
_cell.angle_alpha   90.00
_cell.angle_beta   90.00
_cell.angle_gamma   90.00
#
_symmetry.space_group_name_H-M   'P 1'
#
loop_
_entity.id
_entity.type
_entity.pdbx_description
1 polymer ?
#
loop_
_entity_poly.entity_id
_entity_poly.type
_entity_poly.pdbx_seq_one_letter_code
_entity_poly.pdbx_strand_id
1 'polypeptide(L)'
;MEKGPEIRIVGGASAEKKEQTRKEVEQALFSHFESLSPQERELFEKFEYPKSEKELALIGFANEETSRLMQEAGIEPYDVPVENYHIIPPELYKKAAGDSGTATTFNTKQGIIFDAQNFRDNPVNFGAVALHESLHLKAHFSMEVQEEGDKVSKTPYREGVTVRALQSYGHHGKYHQHFFGLHEGIVAETEKRLLGKLLDRPELAKEKEWLASDEAKEMRKKLAEKKEIPEDDIIWVGKKGENDWETVSYLRQRDVLNYVCDEIQKQFPDEYQSADDVYKTFLNAHFTGRLLPLARLVEKTFGEGSFRLLGNMDTDRQSGVLHLESLKKARARQTREKTVS
;
A
#
# COMPACT_ATOMS: atom_id res chain seq x y z
N MET A 1 -3.13 22.00 -17.88
CA MET A 1 -2.73 20.58 -17.97
C MET A 1 -2.87 20.02 -16.58
N GLU A 2 -3.64 18.94 -16.42
CA GLU A 2 -3.69 18.20 -15.16
C GLU A 2 -2.30 17.67 -14.85
N LYS A 3 -1.89 17.75 -13.58
CA LYS A 3 -0.57 17.30 -13.13
C LYS A 3 -0.68 15.86 -12.67
N GLY A 4 0.24 15.00 -13.12
CA GLY A 4 0.31 13.58 -12.75
C GLY A 4 1.60 13.23 -11.99
N PRO A 5 1.88 11.93 -11.78
CA PRO A 5 3.08 11.47 -11.08
C PRO A 5 4.36 11.82 -11.84
N GLU A 6 5.41 12.18 -11.12
CA GLU A 6 6.77 12.27 -11.69
C GLU A 6 7.43 10.88 -11.70
N ILE A 7 7.36 10.18 -12.84
CA ILE A 7 7.81 8.79 -12.93
C ILE A 7 9.30 8.72 -13.25
N ARG A 8 10.13 8.17 -12.36
CA ARG A 8 11.56 8.03 -12.65
C ARG A 8 11.82 6.82 -13.56
N ILE A 9 12.50 7.02 -14.68
CA ILE A 9 12.95 5.94 -15.57
C ILE A 9 14.47 5.72 -15.42
N VAL A 10 14.88 4.48 -15.20
CA VAL A 10 16.29 4.03 -15.10
C VAL A 10 16.57 2.89 -16.10
N GLY A 11 17.79 2.34 -16.11
CA GLY A 11 18.16 1.20 -16.96
C GLY A 11 19.04 1.56 -18.16
N GLY A 12 19.32 0.59 -19.02
CA GLY A 12 20.27 0.67 -20.14
C GLY A 12 19.70 1.15 -21.47
N ALA A 13 18.39 1.42 -21.57
CA ALA A 13 17.79 1.90 -22.82
C ALA A 13 18.23 3.31 -23.24
N SER A 14 18.06 3.62 -24.52
CA SER A 14 18.26 4.95 -25.09
C SER A 14 17.37 6.02 -24.45
N ALA A 15 17.80 7.28 -24.50
CA ALA A 15 17.06 8.41 -23.92
C ALA A 15 15.66 8.55 -24.53
N GLU A 16 15.54 8.31 -25.85
CA GLU A 16 14.27 8.34 -26.56
C GLU A 16 13.29 7.29 -26.03
N LYS A 17 13.73 6.03 -25.87
CA LYS A 17 12.88 4.95 -25.35
C LYS A 17 12.48 5.14 -23.89
N LYS A 18 13.38 5.71 -23.08
CA LYS A 18 13.06 6.07 -21.68
C LYS A 18 11.99 7.16 -21.62
N GLU A 19 12.12 8.20 -22.44
CA GLU A 19 11.15 9.28 -22.49
C GLU A 19 9.81 8.85 -23.08
N GLN A 20 9.83 7.99 -24.11
CA GLN A 20 8.62 7.36 -24.62
C GLN A 20 7.89 6.58 -23.53
N THR A 21 8.62 5.73 -22.78
CA THR A 21 8.03 4.93 -21.69
C THR A 21 7.47 5.80 -20.58
N ARG A 22 8.18 6.88 -20.20
CA ARG A 22 7.68 7.86 -19.23
C ARG A 22 6.32 8.41 -19.66
N LYS A 23 6.23 8.92 -20.88
CA LYS A 23 5.00 9.51 -21.42
C LYS A 23 3.86 8.51 -21.48
N GLU A 24 4.13 7.27 -21.90
CA GLU A 24 3.11 6.22 -21.94
C GLU A 24 2.48 5.97 -20.57
N VAL A 25 3.30 5.89 -19.50
CA VAL A 25 2.78 5.64 -18.14
C VAL A 25 2.11 6.87 -17.55
N GLU A 26 2.67 8.06 -17.76
CA GLU A 26 2.05 9.32 -17.31
C GLU A 26 0.69 9.56 -18.02
N GLN A 27 0.60 9.22 -19.31
CA GLN A 27 -0.66 9.31 -20.07
C GLN A 27 -1.69 8.29 -19.61
N ALA A 28 -1.27 7.10 -19.15
CA ALA A 28 -2.19 6.08 -18.65
C ALA A 28 -3.04 6.55 -17.46
N LEU A 29 -2.61 7.58 -16.73
CA LEU A 29 -3.41 8.18 -15.66
C LEU A 29 -4.64 8.93 -16.20
N PHE A 30 -4.46 9.79 -17.20
CA PHE A 30 -5.53 10.69 -17.70
C PHE A 30 -6.23 10.19 -18.98
N SER A 31 -5.62 9.22 -19.65
CA SER A 31 -6.14 8.57 -20.86
C SER A 31 -6.22 7.06 -20.63
N HIS A 32 -6.75 6.65 -19.47
CA HIS A 32 -6.70 5.27 -18.99
C HIS A 32 -7.22 4.27 -20.03
N PHE A 33 -8.46 4.43 -20.52
CA PHE A 33 -9.05 3.53 -21.51
C PHE A 33 -8.30 3.49 -22.85
N GLU A 34 -7.62 4.58 -23.24
CA GLU A 34 -6.81 4.62 -24.47
C GLU A 34 -5.46 3.92 -24.29
N SER A 35 -4.98 3.82 -23.05
CA SER A 35 -3.74 3.13 -22.69
C SER A 35 -3.88 1.60 -22.59
N LEU A 36 -5.11 1.11 -22.45
CA LEU A 36 -5.41 -0.32 -22.37
C LEU A 36 -5.32 -1.01 -23.74
N SER A 37 -5.04 -2.31 -23.75
CA SER A 37 -5.17 -3.10 -24.98
C SER A 37 -6.64 -3.15 -25.43
N PRO A 38 -6.92 -3.33 -26.74
CA PRO A 38 -8.28 -3.45 -27.24
C PRO A 38 -9.11 -4.53 -26.53
N GLN A 39 -8.46 -5.66 -26.18
CA GLN A 39 -9.12 -6.75 -25.45
C GLN A 39 -9.46 -6.36 -24.01
N GLU A 40 -8.57 -5.67 -23.30
CA GLU A 40 -8.83 -5.20 -21.93
C GLU A 40 -9.95 -4.16 -21.92
N ARG A 41 -9.91 -3.22 -22.85
CA ARG A 41 -10.95 -2.21 -23.03
C ARG A 41 -12.32 -2.85 -23.26
N GLU A 42 -12.41 -3.79 -24.20
CA GLU A 42 -13.68 -4.51 -24.47
C GLU A 42 -14.18 -5.25 -23.22
N LEU A 43 -13.28 -5.83 -22.43
CA LEU A 43 -13.65 -6.51 -21.19
C LEU A 43 -14.22 -5.53 -20.15
N PHE A 44 -13.59 -4.39 -19.93
CA PHE A 44 -14.12 -3.39 -18.98
C PHE A 44 -15.43 -2.77 -19.47
N GLU A 45 -15.50 -2.35 -20.74
CA GLU A 45 -16.74 -1.78 -21.31
C GLU A 45 -17.93 -2.74 -21.21
N LYS A 46 -17.69 -4.05 -21.28
CA LYS A 46 -18.75 -5.07 -21.24
C LYS A 46 -19.11 -5.54 -19.85
N PHE A 47 -18.14 -5.64 -18.93
CA PHE A 47 -18.29 -6.35 -17.67
C PHE A 47 -18.11 -5.49 -16.42
N GLU A 48 -17.58 -4.27 -16.52
CA GLU A 48 -17.48 -3.39 -15.35
C GLU A 48 -18.87 -3.04 -14.82
N TYR A 49 -19.03 -3.16 -13.50
CA TYR A 49 -20.24 -2.71 -12.82
C TYR A 49 -20.23 -1.18 -12.69
N PRO A 50 -21.37 -0.50 -12.93
CA PRO A 50 -21.45 0.93 -12.69
C PRO A 50 -21.27 1.21 -11.19
N LYS A 51 -20.41 2.20 -10.92
CA LYS A 51 -20.18 2.72 -9.57
C LYS A 51 -21.43 3.46 -9.09
N SER A 52 -21.82 3.19 -7.86
CA SER A 52 -22.86 3.89 -7.11
C SER A 52 -22.35 5.24 -6.61
N GLU A 53 -23.26 6.15 -6.27
CA GLU A 53 -22.90 7.44 -5.65
C GLU A 53 -22.05 7.26 -4.38
N LYS A 54 -22.34 6.21 -3.60
CA LYS A 54 -21.57 5.86 -2.41
C LYS A 54 -20.13 5.47 -2.77
N GLU A 55 -19.94 4.58 -3.74
CA GLU A 55 -18.58 4.20 -4.19
C GLU A 55 -17.82 5.38 -4.78
N LEU A 56 -18.47 6.25 -5.55
CA LEU A 56 -17.88 7.48 -6.08
C LEU A 56 -17.40 8.41 -4.96
N ALA A 57 -18.20 8.62 -3.92
CA ALA A 57 -17.83 9.42 -2.77
C ALA A 57 -16.63 8.84 -2.00
N LEU A 58 -16.56 7.51 -1.88
CA LEU A 58 -15.46 6.82 -1.20
C LEU A 58 -14.16 6.84 -2.00
N ILE A 59 -14.23 6.77 -3.33
CA ILE A 59 -13.08 7.05 -4.21
C ILE A 59 -12.61 8.49 -4.04
N GLY A 60 -13.56 9.44 -3.97
CA GLY A 60 -13.27 10.85 -3.69
C GLY A 60 -12.53 11.04 -2.36
N PHE A 61 -12.97 10.36 -1.29
CA PHE A 61 -12.30 10.37 0.00
C PHE A 61 -10.87 9.82 -0.08
N ALA A 62 -10.67 8.69 -0.78
CA ALA A 62 -9.34 8.12 -0.99
C ALA A 62 -8.41 9.11 -1.71
N ASN A 63 -8.89 9.80 -2.74
CA ASN A 63 -8.13 10.86 -3.41
C ASN A 63 -7.81 12.02 -2.46
N GLU A 64 -8.80 12.56 -1.76
CA GLU A 64 -8.65 13.68 -0.82
C GLU A 64 -7.56 13.40 0.22
N GLU A 65 -7.65 12.28 0.92
CA GLU A 65 -6.72 11.97 2.01
C GLU A 65 -5.33 11.59 1.50
N THR A 66 -5.22 10.86 0.39
CA THR A 66 -3.90 10.55 -0.18
C THR A 66 -3.21 11.79 -0.74
N SER A 67 -3.95 12.70 -1.39
CA SER A 67 -3.44 13.98 -1.88
C SER A 67 -2.96 14.87 -0.73
N ARG A 68 -3.71 14.91 0.40
CA ARG A 68 -3.25 15.60 1.62
C ARG A 68 -1.94 15.02 2.14
N LEU A 69 -1.82 13.69 2.23
CA LEU A 69 -0.60 13.03 2.70
C LEU A 69 0.60 13.27 1.78
N MET A 70 0.39 13.33 0.46
CA MET A 70 1.44 13.72 -0.50
C MET A 70 1.93 15.16 -0.26
N GLN A 71 1.00 16.11 -0.06
CA GLN A 71 1.35 17.49 0.26
C GLN A 71 2.18 17.59 1.55
N GLU A 72 1.80 16.85 2.60
CA GLU A 72 2.55 16.78 3.86
C GLU A 72 3.96 16.21 3.67
N ALA A 73 4.15 15.31 2.70
CA ALA A 73 5.45 14.78 2.31
C ALA A 73 6.26 15.72 1.40
N GLY A 74 5.69 16.88 1.03
CA GLY A 74 6.30 17.86 0.11
C GLY A 74 6.29 17.40 -1.35
N ILE A 75 5.35 16.53 -1.72
CA ILE A 75 5.13 16.07 -3.09
C ILE A 75 3.88 16.77 -3.65
N GLU A 76 3.95 17.20 -4.91
CA GLU A 76 2.78 17.76 -5.60
C GLU A 76 1.68 16.68 -5.70
N PRO A 77 0.48 16.94 -5.17
CA PRO A 77 -0.60 15.96 -5.22
C PRO A 77 -1.24 15.90 -6.61
N TYR A 78 -1.91 14.79 -6.87
CA TYR A 78 -2.79 14.62 -8.02
C TYR A 78 -3.93 13.67 -7.66
N ASP A 79 -5.03 13.76 -8.39
CA ASP A 79 -6.15 12.85 -8.24
C ASP A 79 -6.09 11.74 -9.28
N VAL A 80 -6.48 10.54 -8.87
CA VAL A 80 -6.67 9.40 -9.76
C VAL A 80 -8.09 9.48 -10.30
N PRO A 81 -8.29 9.58 -11.62
CA PRO A 81 -9.63 9.66 -12.19
C PRO A 81 -10.48 8.44 -11.85
N VAL A 82 -11.80 8.64 -11.73
CA VAL A 82 -12.74 7.59 -11.32
C VAL A 82 -12.77 6.43 -12.32
N GLU A 83 -12.53 6.73 -13.59
CA GLU A 83 -12.42 5.78 -14.69
C GLU A 83 -11.24 4.82 -14.57
N ASN A 84 -10.29 5.08 -13.66
CA ASN A 84 -9.15 4.21 -13.38
C ASN A 84 -9.45 3.19 -12.27
N TYR A 85 -10.60 3.30 -11.58
CA TYR A 85 -11.05 2.32 -10.58
C TYR A 85 -12.05 1.40 -11.26
N HIS A 86 -11.83 0.08 -11.32
CA HIS A 86 -12.78 -0.84 -11.98
C HIS A 86 -13.37 -1.84 -10.99
N ILE A 87 -14.69 -1.90 -10.92
CA ILE A 87 -15.40 -2.91 -10.12
C ILE A 87 -15.87 -3.99 -11.08
N ILE A 88 -15.27 -5.17 -11.02
CA ILE A 88 -15.43 -6.22 -12.04
C ILE A 88 -15.87 -7.56 -11.45
N PRO A 89 -16.49 -8.45 -12.24
CA PRO A 89 -16.89 -9.78 -11.77
C PRO A 89 -15.69 -10.62 -11.32
N PRO A 90 -15.88 -11.55 -10.35
CA PRO A 90 -14.79 -12.38 -9.81
C PRO A 90 -13.98 -13.13 -10.86
N GLU A 91 -14.64 -13.67 -11.89
CA GLU A 91 -13.96 -14.40 -12.97
C GLU A 91 -13.02 -13.50 -13.79
N LEU A 92 -13.42 -12.25 -14.01
CA LEU A 92 -12.58 -11.28 -14.71
C LEU A 92 -11.45 -10.79 -13.80
N TYR A 93 -11.74 -10.57 -12.51
CA TYR A 93 -10.73 -10.22 -11.51
C TYR A 93 -9.65 -11.31 -11.43
N LYS A 94 -10.05 -12.57 -11.28
CA LYS A 94 -9.14 -13.72 -11.23
C LYS A 94 -8.28 -13.85 -12.48
N LYS A 95 -8.84 -13.55 -13.66
CA LYS A 95 -8.07 -13.54 -14.92
C LYS A 95 -7.03 -12.41 -14.95
N ALA A 96 -7.34 -11.25 -14.36
CA ALA A 96 -6.49 -10.06 -14.38
C ALA A 96 -5.42 -10.04 -13.28
N ALA A 97 -5.79 -10.41 -12.04
CA ALA A 97 -4.97 -10.34 -10.83
C ALA A 97 -4.55 -11.71 -10.26
N GLY A 98 -5.06 -12.82 -10.81
CA GLY A 98 -4.80 -14.16 -10.28
C GLY A 98 -5.62 -14.47 -9.02
N ASP A 99 -5.08 -15.36 -8.17
CA ASP A 99 -5.75 -15.82 -6.94
C ASP A 99 -5.38 -14.97 -5.70
N SER A 100 -4.66 -13.87 -5.86
CA SER A 100 -4.20 -13.03 -4.75
C SER A 100 -5.11 -11.82 -4.50
N GLY A 101 -5.56 -11.67 -3.26
CA GLY A 101 -6.29 -10.49 -2.79
C GLY A 101 -7.69 -10.34 -3.41
N THR A 102 -8.36 -9.26 -3.03
CA THR A 102 -9.68 -8.89 -3.53
C THR A 102 -9.66 -7.58 -4.31
N ALA A 103 -8.60 -6.79 -4.19
CA ALA A 103 -8.29 -5.65 -5.04
C ALA A 103 -6.82 -5.65 -5.43
N THR A 104 -6.47 -4.93 -6.50
CA THR A 104 -5.09 -4.77 -6.92
C THR A 104 -4.85 -3.48 -7.68
N THR A 105 -3.69 -2.88 -7.44
CA THR A 105 -3.16 -1.72 -8.17
C THR A 105 -2.21 -2.14 -9.28
N PHE A 106 -2.37 -1.55 -10.47
CA PHE A 106 -1.45 -1.68 -11.60
C PHE A 106 -0.74 -0.35 -11.88
N ASN A 107 0.40 -0.11 -11.25
CA ASN A 107 1.14 1.15 -11.38
C ASN A 107 1.52 1.51 -12.83
N THR A 108 1.83 0.54 -13.70
CA THR A 108 2.16 0.85 -15.11
C THR A 108 0.96 1.26 -15.95
N LYS A 109 -0.24 0.81 -15.58
CA LYS A 109 -1.51 1.17 -16.24
C LYS A 109 -2.25 2.29 -15.52
N GLN A 110 -1.72 2.72 -14.38
CA GLN A 110 -2.33 3.71 -13.49
C GLN A 110 -3.78 3.37 -13.11
N GLY A 111 -4.10 2.08 -12.97
CA GLY A 111 -5.47 1.59 -12.71
C GLY A 111 -5.55 0.69 -11.47
N ILE A 112 -6.73 0.59 -10.89
CA ILE A 112 -7.07 -0.21 -9.72
C ILE A 112 -8.27 -1.07 -10.07
N ILE A 113 -8.23 -2.37 -9.76
CA ILE A 113 -9.36 -3.27 -9.96
C ILE A 113 -9.85 -3.86 -8.64
N PHE A 114 -11.14 -4.09 -8.54
CA PHE A 114 -11.83 -4.62 -7.37
C PHE A 114 -12.70 -5.81 -7.77
N ASP A 115 -12.62 -6.90 -7.00
CA ASP A 115 -13.55 -8.01 -7.10
C ASP A 115 -14.91 -7.60 -6.51
N ALA A 116 -15.90 -7.42 -7.39
CA ALA A 116 -17.23 -6.97 -7.04
C ALA A 116 -17.90 -7.83 -5.95
N GLN A 117 -17.58 -9.12 -5.84
CA GLN A 117 -18.17 -10.01 -4.84
C GLN A 117 -17.83 -9.59 -3.40
N ASN A 118 -16.68 -8.94 -3.18
CA ASN A 118 -16.21 -8.61 -1.84
C ASN A 118 -16.62 -7.21 -1.36
N PHE A 119 -16.99 -6.32 -2.28
CA PHE A 119 -17.13 -4.89 -1.95
C PHE A 119 -18.54 -4.32 -2.08
N ARG A 120 -19.37 -4.85 -2.99
CA ARG A 120 -20.67 -4.23 -3.31
C ARG A 120 -21.63 -4.15 -2.12
N ASP A 121 -21.50 -5.11 -1.21
CA ASP A 121 -22.35 -5.22 -0.03
C ASP A 121 -21.71 -4.65 1.24
N ASN A 122 -20.46 -4.16 1.15
CA ASN A 122 -19.70 -3.67 2.28
C ASN A 122 -18.94 -2.38 1.91
N PRO A 123 -19.62 -1.22 1.98
CA PRO A 123 -19.01 0.04 1.57
C PRO A 123 -17.91 0.52 2.52
N VAL A 124 -17.89 0.06 3.78
CA VAL A 124 -16.76 0.32 4.69
C VAL A 124 -15.50 -0.36 4.16
N ASN A 125 -15.61 -1.64 3.78
CA ASN A 125 -14.51 -2.38 3.18
C ASN A 125 -14.07 -1.76 1.85
N PHE A 126 -15.02 -1.43 0.97
CA PHE A 126 -14.71 -0.76 -0.28
C PHE A 126 -13.94 0.55 -0.06
N GLY A 127 -14.38 1.41 0.85
CA GLY A 127 -13.71 2.69 1.11
C GLY A 127 -12.32 2.51 1.71
N ALA A 128 -12.15 1.55 2.63
CA ALA A 128 -10.85 1.24 3.22
C ALA A 128 -9.86 0.69 2.17
N VAL A 129 -10.31 -0.24 1.33
CA VAL A 129 -9.48 -0.83 0.27
C VAL A 129 -9.24 0.15 -0.88
N ALA A 130 -10.20 1.00 -1.23
CA ALA A 130 -9.97 2.07 -2.21
C ALA A 130 -8.88 3.04 -1.74
N LEU A 131 -8.85 3.37 -0.44
CA LEU A 131 -7.76 4.14 0.16
C LEU A 131 -6.42 3.37 0.11
N HIS A 132 -6.43 2.09 0.46
CA HIS A 132 -5.26 1.20 0.42
C HIS A 132 -4.62 1.16 -0.97
N GLU A 133 -5.40 0.85 -1.99
CA GLU A 133 -4.93 0.77 -3.37
C GLU A 133 -4.52 2.14 -3.92
N SER A 134 -5.21 3.22 -3.53
CA SER A 134 -4.81 4.58 -3.91
C SER A 134 -3.45 4.97 -3.33
N LEU A 135 -3.12 4.51 -2.10
CA LEU A 135 -1.80 4.71 -1.51
C LEU A 135 -0.71 3.96 -2.29
N HIS A 136 -0.97 2.74 -2.76
CA HIS A 136 -0.06 2.01 -3.65
C HIS A 136 0.15 2.74 -4.97
N LEU A 137 -0.94 3.24 -5.57
CA LEU A 137 -0.86 3.90 -6.87
C LEU A 137 -0.13 5.25 -6.81
N LYS A 138 -0.34 6.00 -5.72
CA LYS A 138 0.29 7.31 -5.48
C LYS A 138 1.66 7.22 -4.80
N ALA A 139 2.16 6.02 -4.54
CA ALA A 139 3.50 5.81 -4.01
C ALA A 139 4.58 6.28 -4.98
N HIS A 140 5.81 6.47 -4.49
CA HIS A 140 6.96 6.71 -5.38
C HIS A 140 7.07 5.59 -6.42
N PHE A 141 7.01 5.94 -7.70
CA PHE A 141 7.10 4.97 -8.78
C PHE A 141 8.31 5.20 -9.67
N SER A 142 9.05 4.12 -9.93
CA SER A 142 10.13 4.14 -10.93
C SER A 142 10.17 2.85 -11.73
N MET A 143 10.55 2.96 -12.99
CA MET A 143 10.67 1.83 -13.91
C MET A 143 12.10 1.65 -14.38
N GLU A 144 12.50 0.40 -14.56
CA GLU A 144 13.70 0.02 -15.30
C GLU A 144 13.31 -0.29 -16.74
N VAL A 145 14.03 0.33 -17.68
CA VAL A 145 13.88 0.12 -19.12
C VAL A 145 15.22 -0.32 -19.69
N GLN A 146 15.24 -1.53 -20.24
CA GLN A 146 16.40 -2.11 -20.94
C GLN A 146 16.09 -2.25 -22.43
N GLU A 147 17.14 -2.13 -23.24
CA GLU A 147 17.05 -2.20 -24.70
C GLU A 147 18.11 -3.19 -25.19
N GLU A 148 17.67 -4.24 -25.89
CA GLU A 148 18.51 -5.28 -26.47
C GLU A 148 18.13 -5.46 -27.95
N GLY A 149 18.90 -4.82 -28.84
CA GLY A 149 18.52 -4.70 -30.24
C GLY A 149 17.20 -3.91 -30.38
N ASP A 150 16.23 -4.48 -31.08
CA ASP A 150 14.90 -3.86 -31.26
C ASP A 150 13.92 -4.11 -30.09
N LYS A 151 14.33 -4.91 -29.09
CA LYS A 151 13.46 -5.27 -27.95
C LYS A 151 13.66 -4.30 -26.81
N VAL A 152 12.55 -3.76 -26.30
CA VAL A 152 12.52 -2.92 -25.12
C VAL A 152 11.76 -3.63 -24.01
N SER A 153 12.42 -3.90 -22.88
CA SER A 153 11.80 -4.49 -21.69
C SER A 153 11.56 -3.42 -20.63
N LYS A 154 10.34 -3.41 -20.09
CA LYS A 154 9.87 -2.43 -19.12
C LYS A 154 9.44 -3.17 -17.86
N THR A 155 10.03 -2.84 -16.72
CA THR A 155 9.62 -3.44 -15.43
C THR A 155 9.52 -2.36 -14.36
N PRO A 156 8.54 -2.44 -13.44
CA PRO A 156 8.62 -1.72 -12.19
C PRO A 156 9.97 -1.98 -11.52
N TYR A 157 10.62 -0.93 -11.06
CA TYR A 157 11.88 -1.00 -10.31
C TYR A 157 11.65 -0.66 -8.84
N ARG A 158 10.87 0.41 -8.58
CA ARG A 158 10.49 0.80 -7.22
C ARG A 158 9.04 1.23 -7.15
N GLU A 159 8.38 0.83 -6.07
CA GLU A 159 6.99 1.09 -5.73
C GLU A 159 6.95 1.45 -4.24
N GLY A 160 6.79 2.73 -3.94
CA GLY A 160 6.98 3.28 -2.61
C GLY A 160 8.36 2.97 -2.03
N VAL A 161 8.37 2.20 -0.94
CA VAL A 161 9.61 1.73 -0.30
C VAL A 161 10.10 0.40 -0.88
N THR A 162 9.27 -0.32 -1.64
CA THR A 162 9.64 -1.59 -2.29
C THR A 162 10.71 -1.35 -3.36
N VAL A 163 11.71 -2.24 -3.40
CA VAL A 163 12.76 -2.23 -4.42
C VAL A 163 12.87 -3.61 -5.05
N ARG A 164 12.66 -3.70 -6.36
CA ARG A 164 12.80 -4.93 -7.14
C ARG A 164 14.26 -5.10 -7.60
N ALA A 165 14.73 -6.35 -7.66
CA ALA A 165 16.01 -6.66 -8.29
C ALA A 165 16.03 -6.19 -9.75
N LEU A 166 17.18 -5.70 -10.23
CA LEU A 166 17.32 -5.25 -11.62
C LEU A 166 17.10 -6.42 -12.59
N GLN A 167 16.60 -6.12 -13.79
CA GLN A 167 16.35 -7.10 -14.85
C GLN A 167 17.58 -7.96 -15.17
N SER A 168 18.78 -7.36 -15.13
CA SER A 168 20.06 -8.08 -15.34
C SER A 168 20.31 -9.20 -14.31
N TYR A 169 19.75 -9.10 -13.11
CA TYR A 169 19.81 -10.16 -12.09
C TYR A 169 18.65 -11.17 -12.21
N GLY A 170 17.55 -10.79 -12.88
CA GLY A 170 16.37 -11.64 -13.12
C GLY A 170 16.67 -12.88 -13.95
N HIS A 171 17.61 -12.79 -14.90
CA HIS A 171 18.07 -13.92 -15.73
C HIS A 171 18.73 -15.06 -14.92
N HIS A 172 19.09 -14.83 -13.64
CA HIS A 172 19.70 -15.83 -12.78
C HIS A 172 18.73 -16.48 -11.77
N GLY A 173 17.41 -16.32 -11.95
CA GLY A 173 16.41 -16.93 -11.06
C GLY A 173 16.34 -16.30 -9.67
N LYS A 174 16.84 -15.06 -9.51
CA LYS A 174 16.89 -14.32 -8.23
C LYS A 174 15.96 -13.10 -8.27
N TYR A 175 14.71 -13.31 -8.68
CA TYR A 175 13.71 -12.26 -8.57
C TYR A 175 13.36 -12.08 -7.09
N HIS A 176 13.86 -11.00 -6.49
CA HIS A 176 13.65 -10.68 -5.08
C HIS A 176 13.12 -9.26 -4.96
N GLN A 177 12.14 -9.07 -4.07
CA GLN A 177 11.60 -7.77 -3.72
C GLN A 177 12.06 -7.43 -2.31
N HIS A 178 12.80 -6.34 -2.17
CA HIS A 178 13.13 -5.81 -0.87
C HIS A 178 12.03 -4.88 -0.37
N PHE A 179 11.79 -4.90 0.95
CA PHE A 179 10.85 -4.04 1.66
C PHE A 179 9.37 -4.24 1.31
N PHE A 180 8.99 -5.34 0.65
CA PHE A 180 7.60 -5.55 0.25
C PHE A 180 6.66 -5.63 1.46
N GLY A 181 7.02 -6.40 2.50
CA GLY A 181 6.26 -6.43 3.75
C GLY A 181 6.26 -5.10 4.49
N LEU A 182 7.36 -4.32 4.44
CA LEU A 182 7.40 -2.99 5.06
C LEU A 182 6.46 -2.02 4.33
N HIS A 183 6.42 -2.09 3.00
CA HIS A 183 5.56 -1.30 2.15
C HIS A 183 4.08 -1.53 2.48
N GLU A 184 3.64 -2.79 2.51
CA GLU A 184 2.29 -3.14 2.95
C GLU A 184 2.00 -2.70 4.39
N GLY A 185 2.99 -2.80 5.29
CA GLY A 185 2.87 -2.32 6.67
C GLY A 185 2.61 -0.81 6.73
N ILE A 186 3.28 0.00 5.91
CA ILE A 186 3.06 1.46 5.86
C ILE A 186 1.67 1.76 5.32
N VAL A 187 1.27 1.11 4.22
CA VAL A 187 -0.03 1.34 3.57
C VAL A 187 -1.18 0.95 4.49
N ALA A 188 -1.17 -0.26 5.06
CA ALA A 188 -2.22 -0.74 5.96
C ALA A 188 -2.26 0.04 7.30
N GLU A 189 -1.12 0.51 7.80
CA GLU A 189 -1.11 1.39 8.98
C GLU A 189 -1.73 2.76 8.66
N THR A 190 -1.51 3.28 7.45
CA THR A 190 -2.15 4.52 6.98
C THR A 190 -3.67 4.34 6.90
N GLU A 191 -4.11 3.22 6.31
CA GLU A 191 -5.52 2.83 6.21
C GLU A 191 -6.19 2.79 7.59
N LYS A 192 -5.58 2.09 8.57
CA LYS A 192 -6.09 2.05 9.95
C LYS A 192 -6.23 3.44 10.55
N ARG A 193 -5.21 4.29 10.40
CA ARG A 193 -5.19 5.65 10.95
C ARG A 193 -6.29 6.54 10.36
N LEU A 194 -6.69 6.30 9.12
CA LEU A 194 -7.72 7.07 8.42
C LEU A 194 -9.13 6.46 8.51
N LEU A 195 -9.27 5.25 9.06
CA LEU A 195 -10.57 4.57 9.19
C LEU A 195 -11.61 5.40 9.96
N GLY A 196 -11.19 6.11 11.01
CA GLY A 196 -12.10 6.99 11.77
C GLY A 196 -12.70 8.09 10.88
N LYS A 197 -11.86 8.76 10.08
CA LYS A 197 -12.30 9.79 9.13
C LYS A 197 -13.17 9.22 8.02
N LEU A 198 -12.85 8.00 7.56
CA LEU A 198 -13.68 7.29 6.59
C LEU A 198 -15.09 7.07 7.14
N LEU A 199 -15.20 6.54 8.37
CA LEU A 199 -16.50 6.30 9.00
C LEU A 199 -17.27 7.59 9.29
N ASP A 200 -16.59 8.72 9.44
CA ASP A 200 -17.22 10.04 9.61
C ASP A 200 -17.87 10.59 8.32
N ARG A 201 -17.68 9.93 7.18
CA ARG A 201 -18.30 10.32 5.92
C ARG A 201 -19.83 10.18 5.97
N PRO A 202 -20.61 11.17 5.50
CA PRO A 202 -22.08 11.09 5.49
C PRO A 202 -22.63 9.86 4.79
N GLU A 203 -21.94 9.39 3.76
CA GLU A 203 -22.30 8.23 2.96
C GLU A 203 -22.19 6.90 3.74
N LEU A 204 -21.44 6.91 4.85
CA LEU A 204 -21.26 5.79 5.78
C LEU A 204 -22.00 5.98 7.12
N ALA A 205 -22.92 6.95 7.23
CA ALA A 205 -23.60 7.24 8.48
C ALA A 205 -24.34 6.02 9.06
N LYS A 206 -24.98 5.21 8.21
CA LYS A 206 -25.68 3.99 8.62
C LYS A 206 -24.72 2.91 9.12
N GLU A 207 -23.61 2.74 8.40
CA GLU A 207 -22.56 1.79 8.75
C GLU A 207 -21.86 2.18 10.05
N LYS A 208 -21.61 3.48 10.27
CA LYS A 208 -21.08 4.01 11.52
C LYS A 208 -22.06 3.81 12.68
N GLU A 209 -23.35 4.11 12.49
CA GLU A 209 -24.39 3.86 13.50
C GLU A 209 -24.45 2.38 13.88
N TRP A 210 -24.42 1.49 12.88
CA TRP A 210 -24.37 0.05 13.09
C TRP A 210 -23.16 -0.38 13.90
N LEU A 211 -21.94 0.03 13.50
CA LEU A 211 -20.70 -0.31 14.22
C LEU A 211 -20.65 0.28 15.65
N ALA A 212 -21.42 1.32 15.93
CA ALA A 212 -21.56 1.91 17.26
C ALA A 212 -22.59 1.20 18.15
N SER A 213 -23.44 0.33 17.59
CA SER A 213 -24.44 -0.44 18.34
C SER A 213 -23.81 -1.45 19.30
N ASP A 214 -24.52 -1.78 20.39
CA ASP A 214 -24.06 -2.78 21.37
C ASP A 214 -23.95 -4.17 20.74
N GLU A 215 -24.85 -4.49 19.78
CA GLU A 215 -24.81 -5.74 19.02
C GLU A 215 -23.50 -5.88 18.24
N ALA A 216 -23.13 -4.87 17.46
CA ALA A 216 -21.90 -4.90 16.67
C ALA A 216 -20.64 -4.91 17.55
N LYS A 217 -20.62 -4.16 18.66
CA LYS A 217 -19.51 -4.16 19.62
C LYS A 217 -19.29 -5.54 20.24
N GLU A 218 -20.37 -6.20 20.66
CA GLU A 218 -20.29 -7.55 21.21
C GLU A 218 -19.82 -8.57 20.16
N MET A 219 -20.28 -8.43 18.90
CA MET A 219 -19.79 -9.26 17.80
C MET A 219 -18.29 -9.05 17.55
N ARG A 220 -17.82 -7.80 17.52
CA ARG A 220 -16.40 -7.47 17.35
C ARG A 220 -15.55 -8.05 18.47
N LYS A 221 -15.97 -7.88 19.73
CA LYS A 221 -15.25 -8.42 20.89
C LYS A 221 -15.13 -9.95 20.83
N LYS A 222 -16.23 -10.66 20.58
CA LYS A 222 -16.22 -12.13 20.43
C LYS A 222 -15.32 -12.58 19.28
N LEU A 223 -15.34 -11.85 18.16
CA LEU A 223 -14.52 -12.16 17.00
C LEU A 223 -13.04 -11.92 17.30
N ALA A 224 -12.69 -10.81 17.97
CA ALA A 224 -11.33 -10.49 18.39
C ALA A 224 -10.75 -11.59 19.29
N GLU A 225 -11.51 -12.04 20.30
CA GLU A 225 -11.14 -13.16 21.17
C GLU A 225 -10.97 -14.47 20.38
N LYS A 226 -11.92 -14.82 19.51
CA LYS A 226 -11.91 -16.05 18.69
C LYS A 226 -10.75 -16.10 17.70
N LYS A 227 -10.37 -14.95 17.12
CA LYS A 227 -9.36 -14.84 16.05
C LYS A 227 -7.99 -14.43 16.57
N GLU A 228 -7.87 -14.11 17.85
CA GLU A 228 -6.64 -13.62 18.49
C GLU A 228 -6.07 -12.39 17.75
N ILE A 229 -6.95 -11.45 17.41
CA ILE A 229 -6.60 -10.18 16.76
C ILE A 229 -7.11 -9.00 17.61
N PRO A 230 -6.46 -7.83 17.53
CA PRO A 230 -6.95 -6.63 18.20
C PRO A 230 -8.36 -6.26 17.74
N GLU A 231 -9.22 -5.85 18.68
CA GLU A 231 -10.60 -5.45 18.36
C GLU A 231 -10.65 -4.24 17.42
N ASP A 232 -9.72 -3.30 17.59
CA ASP A 232 -9.57 -2.09 16.79
C ASP A 232 -9.07 -2.34 15.36
N ASP A 233 -8.63 -3.56 15.05
CA ASP A 233 -8.32 -3.98 13.68
C ASP A 233 -9.53 -4.53 12.93
N ILE A 234 -10.63 -4.85 13.61
CA ILE A 234 -11.88 -5.31 12.98
C ILE A 234 -12.65 -4.08 12.48
N ILE A 235 -12.65 -3.87 11.17
CA ILE A 235 -13.25 -2.68 10.54
C ILE A 235 -14.73 -2.88 10.22
N TRP A 236 -15.17 -4.13 10.09
CA TRP A 236 -16.55 -4.47 9.83
C TRP A 236 -16.96 -5.76 10.52
N VAL A 237 -18.20 -5.79 10.99
CA VAL A 237 -18.94 -7.01 11.32
C VAL A 237 -20.34 -6.85 10.74
N GLY A 238 -20.87 -7.86 10.08
CA GLY A 238 -22.18 -7.84 9.47
C GLY A 238 -23.07 -8.98 9.95
N LYS A 239 -24.31 -9.01 9.44
CA LYS A 239 -25.37 -9.92 9.90
C LYS A 239 -25.54 -11.16 9.01
N LYS A 240 -24.76 -11.30 7.93
CA LYS A 240 -24.92 -12.37 6.93
C LYS A 240 -24.31 -13.71 7.36
N GLY A 241 -23.62 -13.77 8.50
CA GLY A 241 -23.12 -15.00 9.09
C GLY A 241 -21.79 -14.83 9.81
N GLU A 242 -21.21 -15.92 10.32
CA GLU A 242 -19.95 -15.89 11.10
C GLU A 242 -18.72 -15.40 10.31
N ASN A 243 -18.81 -15.36 8.97
CA ASN A 243 -17.74 -14.92 8.08
C ASN A 243 -17.99 -13.52 7.49
N ASP A 244 -19.06 -12.84 7.89
CA ASP A 244 -19.36 -11.47 7.46
C ASP A 244 -18.62 -10.48 8.36
N TRP A 245 -17.31 -10.36 8.16
CA TRP A 245 -16.44 -9.45 8.91
C TRP A 245 -15.21 -9.10 8.09
N GLU A 246 -14.61 -7.95 8.39
CA GLU A 246 -13.41 -7.47 7.72
C GLU A 246 -12.41 -6.92 8.73
N THR A 247 -11.14 -6.98 8.39
CA THR A 247 -10.04 -6.43 9.20
C THR A 247 -9.07 -5.63 8.37
N VAL A 248 -8.37 -4.71 9.01
CA VAL A 248 -7.20 -4.09 8.39
C VAL A 248 -6.14 -5.16 8.11
N SER A 249 -5.61 -5.14 6.90
CA SER A 249 -4.63 -6.11 6.42
C SER A 249 -3.27 -6.03 7.14
N TYR A 250 -2.43 -7.06 6.93
CA TYR A 250 -1.01 -7.07 7.29
C TYR A 250 -0.67 -6.73 8.76
N LEU A 251 -1.48 -7.21 9.71
CA LEU A 251 -1.28 -7.01 11.16
C LEU A 251 0.17 -7.22 11.61
N ARG A 252 0.84 -8.30 11.16
CA ARG A 252 2.22 -8.60 11.62
C ARG A 252 3.28 -7.67 11.03
N GLN A 253 3.07 -7.18 9.82
CA GLN A 253 3.93 -6.16 9.22
C GLN A 253 3.73 -4.82 9.93
N ARG A 254 2.49 -4.48 10.29
CA ARG A 254 2.17 -3.28 11.11
C ARG A 254 2.78 -3.38 12.51
N ASP A 255 2.73 -4.55 13.17
CA ASP A 255 3.41 -4.79 14.45
C ASP A 255 4.91 -4.49 14.37
N VAL A 256 5.58 -4.93 13.28
CA VAL A 256 7.00 -4.64 13.04
C VAL A 256 7.24 -3.15 12.85
N LEU A 257 6.44 -2.49 12.00
CA LEU A 257 6.56 -1.05 11.76
C LEU A 257 6.38 -0.24 13.04
N ASN A 258 5.33 -0.53 13.81
CA ASN A 258 5.02 0.16 15.06
C ASN A 258 6.13 -0.05 16.10
N TYR A 259 6.65 -1.27 16.24
CA TYR A 259 7.80 -1.54 17.10
C TYR A 259 9.06 -0.76 16.68
N VAL A 260 9.34 -0.69 15.38
CA VAL A 260 10.48 0.08 14.86
C VAL A 260 10.32 1.56 15.16
N CYS A 261 9.12 2.11 14.96
CA CYS A 261 8.83 3.51 15.28
C CYS A 261 9.00 3.82 16.77
N ASP A 262 8.47 2.97 17.65
CA ASP A 262 8.58 3.11 19.10
C ASP A 262 10.03 3.11 19.58
N GLU A 263 10.87 2.19 19.08
CA GLU A 263 12.26 2.09 19.51
C GLU A 263 13.13 3.24 18.97
N ILE A 264 12.84 3.74 17.76
CA ILE A 264 13.51 4.93 17.22
C ILE A 264 13.13 6.14 18.08
N GLN A 265 11.85 6.33 18.40
CA GLN A 265 11.40 7.43 19.25
C GLN A 265 12.10 7.40 20.62
N LYS A 266 12.15 6.24 21.28
CA LYS A 266 12.83 6.08 22.58
C LYS A 266 14.32 6.41 22.51
N GLN A 267 14.97 6.15 21.36
CA GLN A 267 16.38 6.45 21.19
C GLN A 267 16.64 7.93 20.84
N PHE A 268 15.70 8.58 20.17
CA PHE A 268 15.84 9.96 19.70
C PHE A 268 14.67 10.84 20.17
N PRO A 269 14.40 10.94 21.48
CA PRO A 269 13.24 11.68 22.00
C PRO A 269 13.32 13.19 21.75
N ASP A 270 14.53 13.73 21.58
CA ASP A 270 14.77 15.14 21.25
C ASP A 270 14.47 15.46 19.78
N GLU A 271 14.56 14.45 18.89
CA GLU A 271 14.25 14.59 17.46
C GLU A 271 12.78 14.23 17.17
N TYR A 272 12.21 13.28 17.93
CA TYR A 272 10.85 12.76 17.71
C TYR A 272 10.05 12.77 19.02
N GLN A 273 9.00 13.59 19.06
CA GLN A 273 8.13 13.72 20.23
C GLN A 273 7.25 12.48 20.44
N SER A 274 6.97 11.74 19.35
CA SER A 274 6.10 10.58 19.36
C SER A 274 6.51 9.53 18.32
N ALA A 275 6.05 8.29 18.50
CA ALA A 275 6.21 7.24 17.50
C ALA A 275 5.51 7.61 16.18
N ASP A 276 4.46 8.42 16.25
CA ASP A 276 3.75 8.96 15.09
C ASP A 276 4.63 9.90 14.25
N ASP A 277 5.51 10.68 14.90
CA ASP A 277 6.47 11.53 14.17
C ASP A 277 7.53 10.69 13.44
N VAL A 278 7.92 9.56 14.03
CA VAL A 278 8.79 8.59 13.36
C VAL A 278 8.05 7.95 12.18
N TYR A 279 6.80 7.52 12.38
CA TYR A 279 5.97 6.92 11.35
C TYR A 279 5.80 7.84 10.13
N LYS A 280 5.62 9.16 10.33
CA LYS A 280 5.61 10.15 9.23
C LYS A 280 6.89 10.10 8.39
N THR A 281 8.04 9.75 8.97
CA THR A 281 9.29 9.57 8.21
C THR A 281 9.20 8.36 7.27
N PHE A 282 8.56 7.27 7.69
CA PHE A 282 8.31 6.10 6.84
C PHE A 282 7.30 6.41 5.74
N LEU A 283 6.20 7.07 6.08
CA LEU A 283 5.19 7.52 5.11
C LEU A 283 5.78 8.52 4.09
N ASN A 284 6.65 9.43 4.52
CA ASN A 284 7.36 10.32 3.61
C ASN A 284 8.28 9.55 2.65
N ALA A 285 8.91 8.47 3.11
CA ALA A 285 9.73 7.62 2.24
C ALA A 285 8.88 6.83 1.23
N HIS A 286 7.65 6.46 1.59
CA HIS A 286 6.67 5.87 0.66
C HIS A 286 6.37 6.80 -0.51
N PHE A 287 6.07 8.08 -0.28
CA PHE A 287 5.79 9.02 -1.37
C PHE A 287 7.05 9.51 -2.11
N THR A 288 8.16 9.71 -1.40
CA THR A 288 9.37 10.33 -1.98
C THR A 288 10.38 9.32 -2.53
N GLY A 289 10.27 8.05 -2.15
CA GLY A 289 11.26 7.01 -2.45
C GLY A 289 12.61 7.20 -1.74
N ARG A 290 12.73 8.10 -0.75
CA ARG A 290 14.01 8.38 -0.08
C ARG A 290 14.27 7.42 1.08
N LEU A 291 14.97 6.32 0.79
CA LEU A 291 15.27 5.26 1.78
C LEU A 291 16.51 5.52 2.64
N LEU A 292 17.48 6.31 2.19
CA LEU A 292 18.74 6.52 2.91
C LEU A 292 18.55 7.12 4.32
N PRO A 293 17.67 8.12 4.53
CA PRO A 293 17.37 8.60 5.89
C PRO A 293 16.80 7.50 6.79
N LEU A 294 15.85 6.69 6.28
CA LEU A 294 15.31 5.55 7.02
C LEU A 294 16.37 4.52 7.38
N ALA A 295 17.23 4.17 6.42
CA ALA A 295 18.33 3.25 6.65
C ALA A 295 19.20 3.73 7.82
N ARG A 296 19.60 5.00 7.82
CA ARG A 296 20.42 5.56 8.91
C ARG A 296 19.71 5.51 10.26
N LEU A 297 18.41 5.79 10.32
CA LEU A 297 17.63 5.73 11.56
C LEU A 297 17.54 4.30 12.10
N VAL A 298 17.21 3.34 11.24
CA VAL A 298 17.09 1.92 11.61
C VAL A 298 18.44 1.37 12.07
N GLU A 299 19.51 1.60 11.29
CA GLU A 299 20.85 1.11 11.61
C GLU A 299 21.40 1.70 12.93
N LYS A 300 21.18 3.00 13.18
CA LYS A 300 21.57 3.62 14.46
C LYS A 300 20.80 3.04 15.67
N THR A 301 19.58 2.57 15.45
CA THR A 301 18.68 2.11 16.53
C THR A 301 18.88 0.63 16.84
N PHE A 302 19.01 -0.19 15.80
CA PHE A 302 19.02 -1.64 15.91
C PHE A 302 20.40 -2.27 15.66
N GLY A 303 21.38 -1.48 15.21
CA GLY A 303 22.72 -1.94 14.89
C GLY A 303 22.87 -2.35 13.42
N GLU A 304 24.13 -2.53 12.98
CA GLU A 304 24.49 -2.75 11.58
C GLU A 304 23.77 -3.97 10.94
N GLY A 305 23.22 -3.77 9.74
CA GLY A 305 22.50 -4.78 8.96
C GLY A 305 21.00 -4.83 9.25
N SER A 306 20.49 -4.08 10.22
CA SER A 306 19.07 -4.12 10.61
C SER A 306 18.14 -3.57 9.53
N PHE A 307 18.60 -2.62 8.70
CA PHE A 307 17.79 -2.13 7.58
C PHE A 307 17.66 -3.20 6.49
N ARG A 308 18.71 -3.99 6.26
CA ARG A 308 18.65 -5.14 5.34
C ARG A 308 17.74 -6.24 5.87
N LEU A 309 17.78 -6.51 7.17
CA LEU A 309 16.86 -7.44 7.83
C LEU A 309 15.41 -6.99 7.57
N LEU A 310 15.08 -5.73 7.87
CA LEU A 310 13.74 -5.18 7.61
C LEU A 310 13.37 -5.27 6.11
N GLY A 311 14.34 -5.05 5.22
CA GLY A 311 14.16 -5.17 3.78
C GLY A 311 13.93 -6.58 3.26
N ASN A 312 14.04 -7.62 4.07
CA ASN A 312 13.69 -8.99 3.70
C ASN A 312 12.35 -9.45 4.29
N MET A 313 11.61 -8.54 4.95
CA MET A 313 10.27 -8.81 5.41
C MET A 313 9.32 -8.93 4.22
N ASP A 314 8.61 -10.05 4.17
CA ASP A 314 7.59 -10.37 3.18
C ASP A 314 6.19 -10.13 3.78
N THR A 315 5.15 -10.37 3.01
CA THR A 315 3.76 -10.07 3.35
C THR A 315 3.05 -11.18 4.12
N ASP A 316 3.63 -12.38 4.19
CA ASP A 316 3.04 -13.48 4.96
C ASP A 316 3.16 -13.26 6.49
N ARG A 317 2.26 -13.87 7.24
CA ARG A 317 2.17 -13.72 8.70
C ARG A 317 3.45 -14.17 9.42
N GLN A 318 4.08 -15.26 8.99
CA GLN A 318 5.27 -15.80 9.66
C GLN A 318 6.47 -14.89 9.45
N SER A 319 6.61 -14.31 8.26
CA SER A 319 7.67 -13.34 7.97
C SER A 319 7.59 -12.15 8.93
N GLY A 320 6.43 -11.54 9.14
CA GLY A 320 6.28 -10.45 10.11
C GLY A 320 6.69 -10.84 11.55
N VAL A 321 6.27 -12.01 12.02
CA VAL A 321 6.63 -12.52 13.36
C VAL A 321 8.14 -12.70 13.52
N LEU A 322 8.79 -13.37 12.55
CA LEU A 322 10.22 -13.64 12.59
C LEU A 322 11.06 -12.36 12.55
N HIS A 323 10.64 -11.37 11.74
CA HIS A 323 11.31 -10.09 11.65
C HIS A 323 11.16 -9.28 12.95
N LEU A 324 9.99 -9.30 13.58
CA LEU A 324 9.78 -8.66 14.87
C LEU A 324 10.71 -9.24 15.95
N GLU A 325 10.78 -10.57 16.05
CA GLU A 325 11.68 -11.24 17.00
C GLU A 325 13.15 -10.93 16.72
N SER A 326 13.54 -10.91 15.46
CA SER A 326 14.92 -10.63 15.04
C SER A 326 15.33 -9.20 15.37
N LEU A 327 14.45 -8.22 15.13
CA LEU A 327 14.68 -6.82 15.50
C LEU A 327 14.72 -6.62 17.01
N LYS A 328 13.88 -7.30 17.79
CA LYS A 328 13.95 -7.30 19.27
C LYS A 328 15.30 -7.81 19.77
N LYS A 329 15.82 -8.90 19.17
CA LYS A 329 17.15 -9.44 19.49
C LYS A 329 18.27 -8.46 19.11
N ALA A 330 18.19 -7.87 17.92
CA ALA A 330 19.15 -6.86 17.45
C ALA A 330 19.19 -5.65 18.39
N ARG A 331 18.02 -5.14 18.78
CA ARG A 331 17.88 -4.04 19.74
C ARG A 331 18.51 -4.35 21.10
N ALA A 332 18.21 -5.52 21.65
CA ALA A 332 18.75 -5.94 22.94
C ALA A 332 20.28 -6.10 22.92
N ARG A 333 20.85 -6.51 21.79
CA ARG A 333 22.31 -6.56 21.61
C ARG A 333 22.90 -5.16 21.55
N GLN A 334 22.31 -4.28 20.73
CA GLN A 334 22.78 -2.90 20.54
C GLN A 334 22.79 -2.10 21.85
N THR A 335 21.79 -2.27 22.71
CA THR A 335 21.75 -1.60 24.03
C THR A 335 22.79 -2.14 25.01
N ARG A 336 23.08 -3.44 24.99
CA ARG A 336 24.15 -4.04 25.81
C ARG A 336 25.53 -3.51 25.41
N GLU A 337 25.83 -3.47 24.12
CA GLU A 337 27.13 -2.98 23.62
C GLU A 337 27.38 -1.52 24.02
N LYS A 338 26.34 -0.65 23.99
CA LYS A 338 26.43 0.74 24.45
C LYS A 338 26.60 0.93 25.96
N THR A 339 26.27 -0.08 26.76
CA THR A 339 26.41 0.01 28.24
C THR A 339 27.82 -0.39 28.69
N VAL A 340 28.58 -1.06 27.82
CA VAL A 340 29.93 -1.58 28.10
C VAL A 340 31.04 -0.67 27.54
N SER A 341 30.72 0.18 26.55
CA SER A 341 31.58 1.24 26.01
C SER A 341 31.46 2.53 26.81
#